data_AF-A0A086LDK7-F1
#
_entry.id   AF-A0A086LDK7-F1
#
_cell.length_a   1.000
_cell.length_b   1.000
_cell.length_c   1.000
_cell.angle_alpha   90.00
_cell.angle_beta   90.00
_cell.angle_gamma   90.00
#
_symmetry.space_group_name_H-M   'P 1'
#
loop_
_entity.id
_entity.type
_entity.pdbx_description
1 polymer ?
#
loop_
_entity_poly.entity_id
_entity_poly.type
_entity_poly.pdbx_seq_one_letter_code
_entity_poly.pdbx_strand_id
1 'polypeptide(L)'
;ELKQLLWSGVPKCCPTSIRSDSWRIVLGYLPVNRERAAHVLAKKRSEYNELLQHYYEKETPSVDEAKLLRQLRVDIPRTHSGRLFFSHPRIQACMERALFLWAVKNPASGYVQGMNDLITPFLSVFLESSLVSHFASFTSRCLLPSPVGVAVPSSLHGTLSFPVVLHFGCAGRDPDTVSIDEIPGGILHEVEADSFWCLSKLLAHIQVRFSVLSLLSSFPFRCLKKVQSSLLHNGPQPADRSALLPISCVQ
;
A
#
# COMPACT_ATOMS: atom_id res chain seq x y z
N GLU A 1 1.63 23.48 7.13
CA GLU A 1 0.48 22.98 7.92
C GLU A 1 0.29 21.47 7.82
N LEU A 2 -0.15 20.87 6.69
CA LEU A 2 -0.43 19.42 6.63
C LEU A 2 0.75 18.53 7.08
N LYS A 3 1.99 18.83 6.65
CA LYS A 3 3.19 18.08 7.07
C LYS A 3 3.44 18.14 8.58
N GLN A 4 3.10 19.25 9.23
CA GLN A 4 3.25 19.42 10.69
C GLN A 4 2.18 18.63 11.44
N LEU A 5 0.94 18.61 10.94
CA LEU A 5 -0.14 17.80 11.51
C LEU A 5 0.15 16.30 11.40
N LEU A 6 0.69 15.87 10.26
CA LEU A 6 1.06 14.46 10.02
C LEU A 6 2.31 14.02 10.78
N TRP A 7 3.07 14.94 11.37
CA TRP A 7 4.24 14.62 12.18
C TRP A 7 3.88 13.77 13.40
N SER A 8 2.71 14.04 14.00
CA SER A 8 2.15 13.25 15.12
C SER A 8 1.50 11.95 14.67
N GLY A 9 1.49 11.65 13.37
CA GLY A 9 0.80 10.51 12.76
C GLY A 9 -0.68 10.76 12.51
N VAL A 10 -1.28 9.92 11.65
CA VAL A 10 -2.73 9.92 11.40
C VAL A 10 -3.41 9.04 12.45
N PRO A 11 -4.31 9.58 13.30
CA PRO A 11 -5.00 8.82 14.33
C PRO A 11 -5.71 7.58 13.76
N LYS A 12 -5.76 6.50 14.55
CA LYS A 12 -6.43 5.25 14.14
C LYS A 12 -7.95 5.39 13.99
N CYS A 13 -8.55 6.38 14.66
CA CYS A 13 -9.98 6.69 14.55
C CYS A 13 -10.35 7.41 13.24
N CYS A 14 -9.37 7.94 12.50
CA CYS A 14 -9.65 8.54 11.20
C CYS A 14 -9.97 7.46 10.17
N PRO A 15 -10.85 7.75 9.19
CA PRO A 15 -11.07 6.87 8.04
C PRO A 15 -9.73 6.51 7.37
N THR A 16 -9.62 5.27 6.89
CA THR A 16 -8.41 4.74 6.24
C THR A 16 -8.01 5.55 5.00
N SER A 17 -9.00 6.16 4.32
CA SER A 17 -8.79 7.11 3.22
C SER A 17 -7.97 8.33 3.60
N ILE A 18 -8.11 8.85 4.84
CA ILE A 18 -7.32 10.00 5.29
C ILE A 18 -5.85 9.65 5.36
N ARG A 19 -5.50 8.45 5.85
CA ARG A 19 -4.11 7.98 5.89
C ARG A 19 -3.55 7.80 4.48
N SER A 20 -4.30 7.13 3.61
CA SER A 20 -3.95 6.91 2.20
C SER A 20 -3.68 8.22 1.46
N ASP A 21 -4.64 9.15 1.48
CA ASP A 21 -4.53 10.43 0.77
C ASP A 21 -3.41 11.29 1.34
N SER A 22 -3.24 11.31 2.67
CA SER A 22 -2.16 12.06 3.33
C SER A 22 -0.78 11.62 2.82
N TRP A 23 -0.55 10.30 2.71
CA TRP A 23 0.72 9.76 2.22
C TRP A 23 0.97 10.16 0.76
N ARG A 24 -0.05 10.02 -0.08
CA ARG A 24 0.02 10.39 -1.50
C ARG A 24 0.27 11.88 -1.70
N ILE A 25 -0.35 12.75 -0.89
CA ILE A 25 -0.16 14.20 -0.96
C ILE A 25 1.24 14.58 -0.46
N VAL A 26 1.71 14.02 0.66
CA VAL A 26 3.03 14.34 1.23
C VAL A 26 4.17 13.94 0.31
N LEU A 27 4.03 12.81 -0.39
CA LEU A 27 4.99 12.34 -1.40
C LEU A 27 4.87 13.08 -2.74
N GLY A 28 3.92 14.00 -2.89
CA GLY A 28 3.68 14.73 -4.13
C GLY A 28 3.18 13.85 -5.27
N TYR A 29 2.52 12.73 -4.95
CA TYR A 29 1.83 11.88 -5.91
C TYR A 29 0.44 12.44 -6.25
N LEU A 30 -0.33 12.85 -5.23
CA LEU A 30 -1.62 13.50 -5.41
C LEU A 30 -1.52 15.03 -5.31
N PRO A 31 -2.28 15.78 -6.13
CA PRO A 31 -2.44 17.21 -5.94
C PRO A 31 -3.22 17.51 -4.64
N VAL A 32 -2.95 18.66 -4.03
CA VAL A 32 -3.72 19.15 -2.87
C VAL A 32 -5.16 19.48 -3.28
N ASN A 33 -5.37 19.95 -4.51
CA ASN A 33 -6.70 20.15 -5.07
C ASN A 33 -7.35 18.78 -5.39
N ARG A 34 -8.37 18.42 -4.60
CA ARG A 34 -9.10 17.15 -4.69
C ARG A 34 -9.83 16.95 -6.01
N GLU A 35 -10.31 18.02 -6.66
CA GLU A 35 -11.03 17.92 -7.94
C GLU A 35 -10.17 17.31 -9.05
N ARG A 36 -8.85 17.55 -8.97
CA ARG A 36 -7.88 16.99 -9.93
C ARG A 36 -7.40 15.60 -9.57
N ALA A 37 -7.65 15.13 -8.34
CA ALA A 37 -7.09 13.87 -7.84
C ALA A 37 -7.54 12.66 -8.67
N ALA A 38 -8.83 12.57 -9.00
CA ALA A 38 -9.37 11.46 -9.79
C ALA A 38 -8.72 11.37 -11.18
N HIS A 39 -8.60 12.51 -11.87
CA HIS A 39 -7.94 12.56 -13.18
C HIS A 39 -6.45 12.20 -13.11
N VAL A 40 -5.74 12.72 -12.10
CA VAL A 40 -4.32 12.41 -11.90
C VAL A 40 -4.11 10.91 -11.64
N LEU A 41 -4.93 10.30 -10.77
CA LEU A 41 -4.86 8.86 -10.51
C LEU A 41 -5.12 8.05 -11.76
N ALA A 42 -6.20 8.34 -12.49
CA ALA A 42 -6.55 7.62 -13.71
C ALA A 42 -5.40 7.67 -14.74
N LYS A 43 -4.85 8.87 -14.96
CA LYS A 43 -3.69 9.05 -15.85
C LYS A 43 -2.47 8.27 -15.36
N LYS A 44 -2.11 8.36 -14.08
CA LYS A 44 -0.94 7.67 -13.51
C LYS A 44 -1.06 6.15 -13.51
N ARG A 45 -2.27 5.62 -13.34
CA ARG A 45 -2.55 4.18 -13.44
C ARG A 45 -2.45 3.69 -14.88
N SER A 46 -2.91 4.48 -15.86
CA SER A 46 -2.68 4.18 -17.30
C SER A 46 -1.20 4.17 -17.65
N GLU A 47 -0.44 5.21 -17.25
CA GLU A 47 1.00 5.28 -17.48
C GLU A 47 1.74 4.08 -16.87
N TYR A 48 1.33 3.61 -15.68
CA TYR A 48 1.90 2.40 -15.08
C TYR A 48 1.63 1.14 -15.91
N ASN A 49 0.42 1.00 -16.45
CA ASN A 49 0.05 -0.14 -17.29
C ASN A 49 0.85 -0.17 -18.59
N GLU A 50 1.04 0.97 -19.24
CA GLU A 50 1.88 1.10 -20.43
C GLU A 50 3.33 0.68 -20.14
N LEU A 51 3.85 1.03 -18.96
CA LEU A 51 5.18 0.60 -18.53
C LEU A 51 5.26 -0.91 -18.30
N LEU A 52 4.24 -1.55 -17.74
CA LEU A 52 4.21 -3.01 -17.59
C LEU A 52 4.22 -3.72 -18.94
N GLN A 53 3.39 -3.27 -19.87
CA GLN A 53 3.34 -3.81 -21.24
C GLN A 53 4.71 -3.70 -21.92
N HIS A 54 5.38 -2.56 -21.78
CA HIS A 54 6.65 -2.32 -22.45
C HIS A 54 7.84 -3.07 -21.81
N TYR A 55 7.92 -3.13 -20.47
CA TYR A 55 9.10 -3.65 -19.77
C TYR A 55 8.92 -5.04 -19.18
N TYR A 56 7.73 -5.39 -18.68
CA TYR A 56 7.50 -6.62 -17.91
C TYR A 56 6.87 -7.74 -18.76
N GLU A 57 5.89 -7.42 -19.61
CA GLU A 57 5.14 -8.40 -20.41
C GLU A 57 5.84 -8.86 -21.70
N LYS A 58 7.14 -8.59 -21.83
CA LYS A 58 7.91 -8.99 -22.99
C LYS A 58 8.20 -10.49 -23.03
N GLU A 59 8.23 -11.04 -24.24
CA GLU A 59 8.44 -12.48 -24.47
C GLU A 59 9.83 -12.97 -24.02
N THR A 60 10.85 -12.12 -24.14
CA THR A 60 12.23 -12.49 -23.81
C THR A 60 12.91 -11.45 -22.90
N PRO A 61 13.15 -11.77 -21.61
CA PRO A 61 13.94 -10.92 -20.75
C PRO A 61 15.43 -10.99 -21.13
N SER A 62 16.12 -9.85 -21.03
CA SER A 62 17.57 -9.81 -21.15
C SER A 62 18.24 -10.58 -20.00
N VAL A 63 19.53 -10.88 -20.15
CA VAL A 63 20.31 -11.57 -19.13
C VAL A 63 20.28 -10.83 -17.79
N ASP A 64 20.36 -9.49 -17.81
CA ASP A 64 20.38 -8.69 -16.59
C ASP A 64 19.00 -8.59 -15.94
N GLU A 65 17.93 -8.55 -16.73
CA GLU A 65 16.57 -8.60 -16.21
C GLU A 65 16.21 -9.98 -15.65
N ALA A 66 16.67 -11.05 -16.27
CA ALA A 66 16.51 -12.41 -15.75
C ALA A 66 17.24 -12.57 -14.40
N LYS A 67 18.44 -11.98 -14.25
CA LYS A 67 19.16 -11.93 -12.97
C LYS A 67 18.39 -11.12 -11.92
N LEU A 68 17.88 -9.95 -12.31
CA LEU A 68 17.06 -9.09 -11.45
C LEU A 68 15.80 -9.83 -10.96
N LEU A 69 15.05 -10.47 -11.85
CA LEU A 69 13.87 -11.26 -11.50
C LEU A 69 14.22 -12.41 -10.55
N ARG A 70 15.33 -13.12 -10.80
CA ARG A 70 15.79 -14.18 -9.90
C ARG A 70 16.07 -13.64 -8.49
N GLN A 71 16.70 -12.48 -8.38
CA GLN A 71 16.96 -11.85 -7.08
C GLN A 71 15.65 -11.46 -6.38
N LEU A 72 14.74 -10.79 -7.08
CA LEU A 72 13.43 -10.40 -6.54
C LEU A 72 12.64 -11.61 -6.02
N ARG A 73 12.65 -12.72 -6.77
CA ARG A 73 11.98 -13.98 -6.38
C ARG A 73 12.59 -14.67 -5.17
N VAL A 74 13.82 -14.31 -4.79
CA VAL A 74 14.44 -14.77 -3.54
C VAL A 74 14.12 -13.82 -2.38
N ASP A 75 14.06 -12.51 -2.64
CA ASP A 75 13.86 -11.50 -1.59
C ASP A 75 12.39 -11.34 -1.17
N ILE A 76 11.47 -11.32 -2.14
CA ILE A 76 10.05 -11.06 -1.89
C ILE A 76 9.43 -12.09 -0.94
N PRO A 77 9.60 -13.42 -1.12
CA PRO A 77 9.04 -14.40 -0.18
C PRO A 77 9.62 -14.31 1.25
N ARG A 78 10.81 -13.72 1.41
CA ARG A 78 11.42 -13.47 2.73
C ARG A 78 10.94 -12.18 3.38
N THR A 79 10.19 -11.35 2.66
CA THR A 79 9.70 -10.05 3.12
C THR A 79 8.50 -10.24 4.04
N HIS A 80 8.67 -9.97 5.33
CA HIS A 80 7.63 -10.16 6.36
C HIS A 80 6.97 -11.55 6.29
N SER A 81 7.75 -12.61 6.10
CA SER A 81 7.28 -13.99 5.90
C SER A 81 6.38 -14.54 7.02
N GLY A 82 6.40 -13.94 8.22
CA GLY A 82 5.48 -14.28 9.30
C GLY A 82 4.05 -13.74 9.12
N ARG A 83 3.76 -13.00 8.04
CA ARG A 83 2.44 -12.43 7.75
C ARG A 83 1.83 -13.09 6.51
N LEU A 84 0.58 -13.50 6.63
CA LEU A 84 -0.16 -14.13 5.53
C LEU A 84 -0.33 -13.15 4.38
N PHE A 85 -0.54 -11.87 4.68
CA PHE A 85 -0.69 -10.82 3.68
C PHE A 85 0.47 -10.77 2.67
N PHE A 86 1.72 -10.72 3.14
CA PHE A 86 2.90 -10.63 2.27
C PHE A 86 3.35 -11.98 1.72
N SER A 87 2.88 -13.08 2.32
CA SER A 87 3.09 -14.43 1.80
C SER A 87 2.18 -14.77 0.62
N HIS A 88 1.12 -13.98 0.39
CA HIS A 88 0.13 -14.27 -0.62
C HIS A 88 0.66 -14.06 -2.06
N PRO A 89 0.50 -15.01 -3.00
CA PRO A 89 1.06 -14.93 -4.35
C PRO A 89 0.64 -13.67 -5.12
N ARG A 90 -0.62 -13.23 -4.97
CA ARG A 90 -1.11 -12.01 -5.61
C ARG A 90 -0.37 -10.74 -5.14
N ILE A 91 -0.07 -10.65 -3.84
CA ILE A 91 0.68 -9.53 -3.27
C ILE A 91 2.15 -9.59 -3.69
N GLN A 92 2.75 -10.79 -3.67
CA GLN A 92 4.12 -10.98 -4.14
C GLN A 92 4.28 -10.62 -5.62
N ALA A 93 3.30 -10.96 -6.45
CA ALA A 93 3.30 -10.59 -7.86
C ALA A 93 3.23 -9.06 -8.07
N CYS A 94 2.44 -8.35 -7.26
CA CYS A 94 2.43 -6.88 -7.26
C CYS A 94 3.79 -6.29 -6.86
N MET A 95 4.42 -6.84 -5.81
CA MET A 95 5.74 -6.42 -5.37
C MET A 95 6.80 -6.68 -6.44
N GLU A 96 6.79 -7.85 -7.08
CA GLU A 96 7.74 -8.23 -8.13
C GLU A 96 7.65 -7.26 -9.31
N ARG A 97 6.45 -7.04 -9.85
CA ARG A 97 6.22 -6.12 -10.98
C ARG A 97 6.68 -4.70 -10.67
N ALA A 98 6.25 -4.15 -9.53
CA ALA A 98 6.56 -2.78 -9.17
C ALA A 98 8.06 -2.56 -8.91
N LEU A 99 8.73 -3.48 -8.19
CA LEU A 99 10.16 -3.38 -7.89
C LEU A 99 11.01 -3.65 -9.14
N PHE A 100 10.63 -4.62 -9.97
CA PHE A 100 11.29 -4.88 -11.26
C PHE A 100 11.24 -3.63 -12.14
N LEU A 101 10.05 -3.07 -12.33
CA LEU A 101 9.87 -1.92 -13.20
C LEU A 101 10.66 -0.72 -12.70
N TRP A 102 10.67 -0.49 -11.38
CA TRP A 102 11.47 0.60 -10.81
C TRP A 102 12.96 0.40 -11.10
N ALA A 103 13.49 -0.80 -10.89
CA ALA A 103 14.90 -1.11 -11.08
C ALA A 103 15.35 -0.97 -12.54
N VAL A 104 14.57 -1.49 -13.50
CA VAL A 104 14.89 -1.37 -14.93
C VAL A 104 14.86 0.08 -15.40
N LYS A 105 13.94 0.90 -14.87
CA LYS A 105 13.88 2.33 -15.20
C LYS A 105 14.98 3.17 -14.54
N ASN A 106 15.68 2.64 -13.54
CA ASN A 106 16.73 3.33 -12.79
C ASN A 106 18.03 2.51 -12.78
N PRO A 107 18.66 2.25 -13.95
CA PRO A 107 19.78 1.32 -14.08
C PRO A 107 21.03 1.73 -13.28
N ALA A 108 21.21 3.02 -13.01
CA ALA A 108 22.32 3.51 -12.18
C ALA A 108 22.22 3.05 -10.72
N SER A 109 21.01 2.74 -10.23
CA SER A 109 20.79 2.19 -8.88
C SER A 109 20.44 0.71 -8.91
N GLY A 110 19.58 0.27 -9.84
CA GLY A 110 19.04 -1.08 -9.87
C GLY A 110 18.27 -1.43 -8.60
N TYR A 111 17.92 -2.71 -8.44
CA TYR A 111 17.31 -3.19 -7.20
C TYR A 111 18.39 -3.52 -6.16
N VAL A 112 18.18 -3.09 -4.92
CA VAL A 112 19.03 -3.43 -3.78
C VAL A 112 18.20 -4.05 -2.66
N GLN A 113 18.70 -5.12 -2.05
CA GLN A 113 18.04 -5.79 -0.94
C GLN A 113 17.69 -4.79 0.17
N GLY A 114 16.44 -4.85 0.65
CA GLY A 114 15.85 -3.88 1.58
C GLY A 114 14.87 -2.93 0.89
N MET A 115 14.94 -2.75 -0.43
CA MET A 115 13.92 -2.00 -1.17
C MET A 115 12.55 -2.70 -1.16
N ASN A 116 12.54 -4.03 -1.10
CA ASN A 116 11.34 -4.85 -0.89
C ASN A 116 10.60 -4.48 0.41
N ASP A 117 11.29 -4.09 1.48
CA ASP A 117 10.63 -3.64 2.71
C ASP A 117 9.93 -2.29 2.51
N LEU A 118 10.46 -1.42 1.63
CA LEU A 118 9.95 -0.05 1.42
C LEU A 118 8.60 0.01 0.70
N ILE A 119 8.28 -0.98 -0.14
CA ILE A 119 6.99 -1.02 -0.85
C ILE A 119 5.85 -1.52 0.05
N THR A 120 6.17 -2.33 1.05
CA THR A 120 5.20 -3.01 1.92
C THR A 120 4.19 -2.07 2.61
N PRO A 121 4.58 -0.93 3.21
CA PRO A 121 3.61 -0.05 3.85
C PRO A 121 2.67 0.65 2.85
N PHE A 122 3.12 0.89 1.61
CA PHE A 122 2.25 1.48 0.58
C PHE A 122 1.15 0.51 0.18
N LEU A 123 1.51 -0.75 -0.08
CA LEU A 123 0.54 -1.80 -0.42
C LEU A 123 -0.49 -1.99 0.70
N SER A 124 -0.06 -2.08 1.96
CA SER A 124 -0.99 -2.28 3.08
C SER A 124 -1.94 -1.09 3.26
N VAL A 125 -1.43 0.14 3.26
CA VAL A 125 -2.23 1.34 3.52
C VAL A 125 -3.20 1.63 2.37
N PHE A 126 -2.74 1.48 1.12
CA PHE A 126 -3.58 1.78 -0.04
C PHE A 126 -4.62 0.69 -0.29
N LEU A 127 -4.28 -0.58 -0.07
CA LEU A 127 -5.26 -1.66 -0.20
C LEU A 127 -6.37 -1.55 0.84
N GLU A 128 -6.02 -1.27 2.11
CA GLU A 128 -7.00 -1.07 3.19
C GLU A 128 -8.01 0.04 2.82
N SER A 129 -7.53 1.18 2.31
CA SER A 129 -8.39 2.28 1.86
C SER A 129 -9.29 1.89 0.68
N SER A 130 -8.76 1.16 -0.30
CA SER A 130 -9.51 0.77 -1.50
C SER A 130 -10.60 -0.25 -1.20
N LEU A 131 -10.33 -1.22 -0.31
CA LEU A 131 -11.32 -2.20 0.12
C LEU A 131 -12.49 -1.55 0.86
N VAL A 132 -12.20 -0.69 1.86
CA VAL A 132 -13.23 0.04 2.60
C VAL A 132 -14.12 0.85 1.65
N SER A 133 -13.52 1.54 0.67
CA SER A 133 -14.24 2.34 -0.31
C SER A 133 -15.11 1.48 -1.24
N HIS A 134 -14.56 0.36 -1.73
CA HIS A 134 -15.27 -0.55 -2.62
C HIS A 134 -16.50 -1.16 -1.94
N PHE A 135 -16.35 -1.67 -0.72
CA PHE A 135 -17.46 -2.29 0.00
C PHE A 135 -18.50 -1.28 0.51
N ALA A 136 -18.09 -0.07 0.89
CA ALA A 136 -19.03 1.01 1.20
C ALA A 136 -19.90 1.33 -0.02
N SER A 137 -19.30 1.41 -1.22
CA SER A 137 -20.06 1.62 -2.46
C SER A 137 -20.98 0.44 -2.80
N PHE A 138 -20.55 -0.79 -2.52
CA PHE A 138 -21.34 -1.99 -2.75
C PHE A 138 -22.56 -2.05 -1.83
N THR A 139 -22.36 -1.82 -0.53
CA THR A 139 -23.42 -1.80 0.48
C THR A 139 -24.46 -0.71 0.17
N SER A 140 -24.01 0.50 -0.20
CA SER A 140 -24.92 1.57 -0.61
C SER A 140 -25.72 1.23 -1.88
N ARG A 141 -25.16 0.48 -2.84
CA ARG A 141 -25.89 0.03 -4.03
C ARG A 141 -26.94 -1.03 -3.71
N CYS A 142 -26.67 -1.93 -2.76
CA CYS A 142 -27.59 -2.99 -2.36
C CYS A 142 -28.71 -2.52 -1.41
N LEU A 143 -28.49 -1.45 -0.64
CA LEU A 143 -29.46 -0.89 0.31
C LEU A 143 -30.35 0.21 -0.26
N LEU A 144 -30.21 0.56 -1.55
CA LEU A 144 -31.20 1.41 -2.20
C LEU A 144 -32.52 0.61 -2.30
N PRO A 145 -33.64 1.12 -1.75
CA PRO A 145 -34.93 0.48 -1.97
C PRO A 145 -35.23 0.54 -3.47
N SER A 146 -35.32 -0.62 -4.11
CA SER A 146 -35.91 -0.71 -5.44
C SER A 146 -37.32 -0.11 -5.38
N PRO A 147 -37.74 0.77 -6.31
CA PRO A 147 -39.08 1.34 -6.33
C PRO A 147 -40.18 0.32 -6.71
N VAL A 148 -39.87 -0.97 -6.77
CA VAL A 148 -40.84 -2.03 -7.04
C VAL A 148 -40.77 -3.03 -5.90
N GLY A 149 -41.90 -3.23 -5.22
CA GLY A 149 -42.08 -4.12 -4.08
C GLY A 149 -41.77 -5.58 -4.41
N VAL A 150 -40.48 -5.93 -4.45
CA VAL A 150 -40.03 -7.31 -4.41
C VAL A 150 -40.00 -7.70 -2.94
N ALA A 151 -40.96 -8.53 -2.54
CA ALA A 151 -40.95 -9.15 -1.21
C ALA A 151 -39.60 -9.83 -0.99
N VAL A 152 -38.92 -9.46 0.10
CA VAL A 152 -37.74 -10.18 0.58
C VAL A 152 -38.19 -11.62 0.86
N PRO A 153 -37.67 -12.65 0.15
CA PRO A 153 -38.11 -14.01 0.38
C PRO A 153 -37.72 -14.44 1.80
N SER A 154 -38.69 -14.87 2.59
CA SER A 154 -38.54 -15.32 3.98
C SER A 154 -37.74 -16.64 4.13
N SER A 155 -37.09 -17.10 3.06
CA SER A 155 -36.38 -18.39 2.98
C SER A 155 -34.85 -18.27 3.03
N LEU A 156 -34.27 -17.08 3.21
CA LEU A 156 -32.83 -16.92 3.45
C LEU A 156 -32.51 -17.01 4.95
N HIS A 157 -32.94 -18.08 5.60
CA HIS A 157 -32.48 -18.45 6.94
C HIS A 157 -31.30 -19.45 6.89
N GLY A 158 -30.73 -19.66 5.70
CA GLY A 158 -29.53 -20.46 5.47
C GLY A 158 -28.48 -19.66 4.70
N THR A 159 -27.36 -19.38 5.36
CA THR A 159 -26.07 -19.05 4.74
C THR A 159 -25.99 -17.78 3.88
N LEU A 160 -26.62 -16.68 4.30
CA LEU A 160 -25.98 -15.39 4.06
C LEU A 160 -24.88 -15.24 5.09
N SER A 161 -23.70 -15.78 4.78
CA SER A 161 -22.48 -15.24 5.37
C SER A 161 -22.47 -13.76 5.01
N PHE A 162 -22.90 -12.91 5.95
CA PHE A 162 -22.72 -11.47 5.85
C PHE A 162 -21.30 -11.24 5.33
N PRO A 163 -21.10 -10.44 4.27
CA PRO A 163 -19.76 -10.24 3.75
C PRO A 163 -18.91 -9.76 4.92
N VAL A 164 -17.72 -10.35 5.05
CA VAL A 164 -16.68 -10.27 6.11
C VAL A 164 -16.36 -8.83 6.60
N VAL A 165 -17.02 -7.82 6.06
CA VAL A 165 -16.68 -6.42 6.00
C VAL A 165 -17.30 -5.56 7.10
N LEU A 166 -18.42 -5.92 7.72
CA LEU A 166 -18.92 -5.13 8.86
C LEU A 166 -18.01 -5.19 10.11
N HIS A 167 -17.00 -6.06 10.11
CA HIS A 167 -15.96 -6.12 11.15
C HIS A 167 -14.74 -5.21 10.90
N PHE A 168 -14.68 -4.47 9.79
CA PHE A 168 -13.64 -3.47 9.51
C PHE A 168 -13.89 -2.11 10.18
N GLY A 169 -15.13 -1.84 10.61
CA GLY A 169 -15.58 -0.51 11.04
C GLY A 169 -15.23 -0.12 12.48
N CYS A 170 -14.75 -1.03 13.33
CA CYS A 170 -14.36 -0.72 14.70
C CYS A 170 -13.16 -1.58 15.12
N ALA A 171 -12.07 -0.90 15.49
CA ALA A 171 -10.87 -1.44 16.12
C ALA A 171 -10.00 -2.40 15.27
N GLY A 172 -8.89 -1.84 14.78
CA GLY A 172 -7.60 -2.51 14.54
C GLY A 172 -7.60 -4.03 14.40
N ARG A 173 -8.06 -4.55 13.26
CA ARG A 173 -7.94 -5.97 12.93
C ARG A 173 -6.81 -6.19 11.94
N ASP A 174 -6.10 -7.30 12.12
CA ASP A 174 -4.91 -7.69 11.36
C ASP A 174 -5.24 -7.85 9.86
N PRO A 175 -4.43 -7.31 8.92
CA PRO A 175 -4.55 -7.58 7.47
C PRO A 175 -4.62 -9.06 7.09
N ASP A 176 -4.23 -9.96 8.00
CA ASP A 176 -4.27 -11.42 7.82
C ASP A 176 -5.69 -12.03 7.89
N THR A 177 -6.74 -11.23 8.14
CA THR A 177 -8.14 -11.69 8.19
C THR A 177 -8.90 -11.56 6.87
N VAL A 178 -8.28 -10.97 5.84
CA VAL A 178 -8.89 -10.74 4.53
C VAL A 178 -8.54 -11.87 3.58
N SER A 179 -9.54 -12.51 2.98
CA SER A 179 -9.34 -13.44 1.86
C SER A 179 -8.85 -12.63 0.64
N ILE A 180 -7.54 -12.65 0.39
CA ILE A 180 -6.94 -11.87 -0.72
C ILE A 180 -7.41 -12.39 -2.07
N ASP A 181 -7.82 -13.66 -2.17
CA ASP A 181 -8.38 -14.25 -3.38
C ASP A 181 -9.68 -13.57 -3.83
N GLU A 182 -10.48 -13.05 -2.90
CA GLU A 182 -11.75 -12.38 -3.20
C GLU A 182 -11.59 -10.95 -3.70
N ILE A 183 -10.39 -10.37 -3.59
CA ILE A 183 -10.14 -8.99 -4.01
C ILE A 183 -10.21 -8.90 -5.55
N PRO A 184 -11.02 -8.02 -6.14
CA PRO A 184 -11.03 -7.83 -7.60
C PRO A 184 -9.64 -7.45 -8.14
N GLY A 185 -9.25 -8.05 -9.27
CA GLY A 185 -7.96 -7.75 -9.92
C GLY A 185 -7.75 -6.27 -10.20
N GLY A 186 -8.80 -5.57 -10.63
CA GLY A 186 -8.76 -4.12 -10.88
C GLY A 186 -8.33 -3.29 -9.67
N ILE A 187 -8.84 -3.60 -8.47
CA ILE A 187 -8.45 -2.90 -7.23
C ILE A 187 -6.95 -3.11 -6.97
N LEU A 188 -6.49 -4.35 -7.17
CA LEU A 188 -5.10 -4.69 -6.90
C LEU A 188 -4.15 -4.00 -7.89
N HIS A 189 -4.51 -3.91 -9.17
CA HIS A 189 -3.77 -3.13 -10.17
C HIS A 189 -3.70 -1.64 -9.84
N GLU A 190 -4.80 -1.04 -9.38
CA GLU A 190 -4.82 0.37 -8.97
C GLU A 190 -3.90 0.62 -7.77
N VAL A 191 -3.98 -0.26 -6.76
CA VAL A 191 -3.15 -0.18 -5.55
C VAL A 191 -1.67 -0.38 -5.87
N GLU A 192 -1.36 -1.32 -6.76
CA GLU A 192 0.00 -1.57 -7.23
C GLU A 192 0.58 -0.34 -7.93
N ALA A 193 -0.15 0.25 -8.87
CA ALA A 193 0.27 1.46 -9.58
C ALA A 193 0.51 2.64 -8.61
N ASP A 194 -0.42 2.86 -7.68
CA ASP A 194 -0.29 3.93 -6.67
C ASP A 194 0.94 3.68 -5.76
N SER A 195 1.19 2.42 -5.38
CA SER A 195 2.35 2.03 -4.59
C SER A 195 3.66 2.24 -5.34
N PHE A 196 3.70 1.90 -6.63
CA PHE A 196 4.86 2.13 -7.50
C PHE A 196 5.24 3.60 -7.58
N TRP A 197 4.27 4.50 -7.81
CA TRP A 197 4.54 5.92 -7.93
C TRP A 197 4.96 6.55 -6.59
N CYS A 198 4.32 6.16 -5.49
CA CYS A 198 4.72 6.62 -4.15
C CYS A 198 6.13 6.12 -3.78
N LEU A 199 6.45 4.86 -4.06
CA LEU A 199 7.79 4.31 -3.88
C LEU A 199 8.82 5.07 -4.74
N SER A 200 8.49 5.35 -6.00
CA SER A 200 9.36 6.11 -6.91
C SER A 200 9.68 7.50 -6.38
N LYS A 201 8.68 8.21 -5.82
CA LYS A 201 8.88 9.52 -5.19
C LYS A 201 9.73 9.42 -3.93
N LEU A 202 9.48 8.43 -3.08
CA LEU A 202 10.27 8.19 -1.87
C LEU A 202 11.74 7.94 -2.22
N LEU A 203 12.01 7.07 -3.19
CA LEU A 203 13.36 6.71 -3.61
C LEU A 203 14.08 7.89 -4.28
N ALA A 204 13.39 8.70 -5.08
CA ALA A 204 13.97 9.92 -5.65
C ALA A 204 14.40 10.91 -4.56
N HIS A 205 13.58 11.10 -3.52
CA HIS A 205 13.94 11.96 -2.39
C HIS A 205 15.12 11.43 -1.57
N ILE A 206 15.26 10.10 -1.50
CA ILE A 206 16.36 9.41 -0.84
C ILE A 206 17.65 9.55 -1.66
N GLN A 207 17.60 9.26 -2.97
CA GLN A 207 18.73 9.34 -3.89
C GLN A 207 19.35 10.74 -3.97
N VAL A 208 18.53 11.79 -3.89
CA VAL A 208 19.01 13.19 -3.90
C VAL A 208 19.79 13.55 -2.64
N ARG A 209 19.48 12.90 -1.51
CA ARG A 209 20.07 13.22 -0.20
C ARG A 209 21.21 12.30 0.21
N PHE A 210 21.23 11.07 -0.28
CA PHE A 210 22.23 10.06 0.02
C PHE A 210 22.36 9.07 -1.14
N SER A 211 23.53 8.46 -1.33
CA SER A 211 23.61 7.25 -2.16
C SER A 211 22.77 6.15 -1.48
N VAL A 212 21.85 5.51 -2.22
CA VAL A 212 20.90 4.51 -1.69
C VAL A 212 21.61 3.41 -0.89
N LEU A 213 22.81 3.05 -1.34
CA LEU A 213 23.70 2.07 -0.70
C LEU A 213 24.12 2.47 0.72
N SER A 214 24.34 3.77 0.99
CA SER A 214 24.74 4.29 2.30
C SER A 214 23.57 4.42 3.28
N LEU A 215 22.33 4.41 2.79
CA LEU A 215 21.13 4.53 3.60
C LEU A 215 20.55 3.18 4.03
N LEU A 216 20.71 2.14 3.21
CA LEU A 216 20.34 0.77 3.60
C LEU A 216 21.18 0.28 4.79
N SER A 217 22.34 0.88 5.04
CA SER A 217 23.18 0.66 6.23
C SER A 217 22.90 1.61 7.41
N SER A 218 22.07 2.66 7.24
CA SER A 218 21.93 3.76 8.21
C SER A 218 20.51 3.99 8.77
N PHE A 219 20.47 4.62 9.95
CA PHE A 219 19.38 4.79 10.94
C PHE A 219 17.92 5.10 10.48
N PRO A 220 17.60 5.88 9.43
CA PRO A 220 16.21 6.23 9.10
C PRO A 220 15.33 5.03 8.66
N PHE A 221 15.93 3.90 8.26
CA PHE A 221 15.20 2.64 8.03
C PHE A 221 14.52 2.08 9.28
N ARG A 222 15.08 2.32 10.48
CA ARG A 222 14.47 1.89 11.76
C ARG A 222 13.20 2.67 12.09
N CYS A 223 13.08 3.93 11.65
CA CYS A 223 11.87 4.73 11.84
C CYS A 223 10.72 4.24 10.96
N LEU A 224 10.98 3.90 9.69
CA LEU A 224 9.97 3.29 8.82
C LEU A 224 9.54 1.91 9.36
N LYS A 225 10.49 1.09 9.83
CA LYS A 225 10.19 -0.18 10.51
C LYS A 225 9.44 0.02 11.84
N LYS A 226 9.63 1.12 12.58
CA LYS A 226 8.84 1.46 13.78
C LYS A 226 7.41 1.88 13.45
N VAL A 227 7.22 2.69 12.40
CA VAL A 227 5.88 3.06 11.90
C VAL A 227 5.17 1.81 11.39
N GLN A 228 5.87 0.98 10.63
CA GLN A 228 5.38 -0.31 10.18
C GLN A 228 5.06 -1.24 11.36
N SER A 229 5.95 -1.40 12.34
CA SER A 229 5.71 -2.20 13.55
C SER A 229 4.54 -1.67 14.39
N SER A 230 4.26 -0.36 14.36
CA SER A 230 3.12 0.24 15.07
C SER A 230 1.79 0.07 14.32
N LEU A 231 1.85 -0.11 13.00
CA LEU A 231 0.72 -0.44 12.12
C LEU A 231 0.43 -1.96 12.12
N LEU A 232 1.47 -2.77 12.27
CA LEU A 232 1.46 -4.22 12.09
C LEU A 232 1.42 -5.00 13.41
N HIS A 233 1.94 -4.45 14.51
CA HIS A 233 1.72 -4.96 15.87
C HIS A 233 0.95 -3.91 16.66
N ASN A 234 -0.21 -4.31 17.20
CA ASN A 234 -0.65 -4.00 18.57
C ASN A 234 -1.98 -4.73 18.83
N GLY A 235 -1.86 -5.94 19.41
CA GLY A 235 -2.79 -6.32 20.47
C GLY A 235 -2.63 -5.33 21.64
N PRO A 236 -3.63 -5.22 22.53
CA PRO A 236 -3.66 -4.16 23.53
C PRO A 236 -2.49 -4.31 24.51
N GLN A 237 -1.63 -3.29 24.59
CA GLN A 237 -0.67 -3.12 25.68
C GLN A 237 -0.81 -1.70 26.24
N PRO A 238 -0.70 -1.54 27.58
CA PRO A 238 -1.21 -0.40 28.30
C PRO A 238 -0.35 0.85 28.08
N ALA A 239 -1.00 2.00 28.17
CA ALA A 239 -0.39 3.30 27.99
C ALA A 239 0.81 3.50 28.92
N ASP A 240 1.99 3.76 28.35
CA ASP A 240 3.11 4.34 29.09
C ASP A 240 3.40 5.75 28.56
N ARG A 241 3.09 6.74 29.39
CA ARG A 241 3.33 8.17 29.17
C ARG A 241 4.73 8.51 29.66
N SER A 242 5.77 8.16 28.91
CA SER A 242 7.12 8.67 29.20
C SER A 242 8.08 8.53 28.02
N ALA A 243 7.93 9.40 27.01
CA ALA A 243 9.01 9.69 26.05
C ALA A 243 8.72 11.00 25.29
N LEU A 244 8.58 12.11 26.02
CA LEU A 244 8.78 13.44 25.45
C LEU A 244 10.15 13.92 25.90
N LEU A 245 11.14 13.84 25.02
CA LEU A 245 12.34 14.68 25.09
C LEU A 245 12.59 15.33 23.72
N PRO A 246 12.91 16.63 23.68
CA PRO A 246 13.06 17.41 22.46
C PRO A 246 14.47 17.21 21.89
N ILE A 247 14.59 16.84 20.62
CA ILE A 247 15.88 16.90 19.92
C ILE A 247 15.93 18.24 19.19
N SER A 248 16.74 19.11 19.77
CA SER A 248 17.17 20.43 19.27
C SER A 248 17.78 20.38 17.87
N CYS A 249 17.49 21.42 17.10
CA CYS A 249 18.16 21.78 15.85
C CYS A 249 19.68 21.70 15.98
N VAL A 250 20.33 21.17 14.95
CA VAL A 250 21.73 21.48 14.64
C VAL A 250 21.73 22.47 13.47
N GLN A 251 22.55 23.51 13.66
CA GLN A 251 22.76 24.68 12.81
C GLN A 251 23.16 24.36 11.37
#